data_AF-A0A965W1W9-F1
#
_entry.id   AF-A0A965W1W9-F1
#
_cell.length_a   1.000
_cell.length_b   1.000
_cell.length_c   1.000
_cell.angle_alpha   90.00
_cell.angle_beta   90.00
_cell.angle_gamma   90.00
#
_symmetry.space_group_name_H-M   'P 1'
#
loop_
_entity.id
_entity.type
_entity.pdbx_description
1 polymer ?
#
loop_
_entity_poly.entity_id
_entity_poly.type
_entity_poly.pdbx_seq_one_letter_code
_entity_poly.pdbx_strand_id
1 'polypeptide(L)'
;MNYKELQNEGLAAKLAFISTAKVQVWDRWDRYGLLPEQIEKLKELADRWTLVGMDADACVAAIGFQLWDAGVDFTVDERLVGSSGGPAQRDAGLRVMARQFKQRLVGGDGEIS
;
A
#
# COMPACT_ATOMS: atom_id res chain seq x y z
N MET A 1 -12.03 8.69 10.90
CA MET A 1 -10.80 9.48 11.16
C MET A 1 -10.50 10.27 9.90
N ASN A 2 -10.42 11.59 10.03
CA ASN A 2 -10.23 12.53 8.92
C ASN A 2 -8.73 12.67 8.61
N TYR A 3 -8.37 12.82 7.34
CA TYR A 3 -7.01 13.09 6.83
C TYR A 3 -6.19 14.09 7.66
N LYS A 4 -6.82 15.12 8.23
CA LYS A 4 -6.15 16.13 9.08
C LYS A 4 -5.70 15.59 10.45
N GLU A 5 -6.35 14.54 10.97
CA GLU A 5 -6.05 13.98 12.29
C GLU A 5 -4.79 13.10 12.22
N LEU A 6 -4.56 12.41 11.11
CA LEU A 6 -3.38 11.55 10.88
C LEU A 6 -2.06 12.33 10.69
N GLN A 7 -2.11 13.64 10.39
CA GLN A 7 -0.92 14.47 10.21
C GLN A 7 -0.31 14.96 11.53
N ASN A 8 -1.08 15.02 12.61
CA ASN A 8 -0.67 15.69 13.86
C ASN A 8 -0.05 14.75 14.90
N GLU A 9 -0.22 13.44 14.75
CA GLU A 9 0.36 12.46 15.67
C GLU A 9 1.62 11.87 15.05
N GLY A 10 2.79 12.26 15.58
CA GLY A 10 4.12 11.81 15.18
C GLY A 10 4.36 10.31 15.41
N LEU A 11 3.62 9.46 14.73
CA LEU A 11 3.78 8.01 14.77
C LEU A 11 4.88 7.61 13.78
N ALA A 12 6.04 7.30 14.36
CA ALA A 12 7.25 6.83 13.71
C ALA A 12 7.11 5.39 13.15
N ALA A 13 6.10 5.14 12.33
CA ALA A 13 6.07 4.01 11.41
C ALA A 13 6.26 4.58 10.00
N LYS A 14 7.26 4.11 9.25
CA LYS A 14 7.48 4.47 7.85
C LYS A 14 6.32 3.92 7.01
N LEU A 15 5.16 4.57 7.05
CA LEU A 15 4.02 4.28 6.20
C LEU A 15 4.42 4.63 4.77
N ALA A 16 4.41 3.66 3.85
CA ALA A 16 4.31 3.97 2.43
C ALA A 16 2.86 4.36 2.14
N PHE A 17 2.50 5.57 2.56
CA PHE A 17 1.37 6.22 1.92
C PHE A 17 1.84 6.49 0.49
N ILE A 18 1.37 5.70 -0.47
CA ILE A 18 1.52 5.99 -1.91
C ILE A 18 0.56 7.13 -2.27
N SER A 19 0.61 8.20 -1.47
CA SER A 19 0.35 9.55 -1.92
C SER A 19 1.17 10.62 -1.17
N THR A 20 1.85 10.39 -0.02
CA THR A 20 2.52 11.51 0.69
C THR A 20 3.75 11.28 1.61
N ALA A 21 4.33 10.09 1.80
CA ALA A 21 5.56 9.98 2.63
C ALA A 21 6.85 9.86 1.78
N LYS A 22 7.44 11.02 1.45
CA LYS A 22 8.78 11.25 0.83
C LYS A 22 9.10 10.66 -0.56
N VAL A 23 8.29 9.76 -1.11
CA VAL A 23 8.37 9.36 -2.52
C VAL A 23 7.04 9.70 -3.19
N GLN A 24 6.99 10.83 -3.89
CA GLN A 24 5.92 11.09 -4.85
C GLN A 24 6.12 10.13 -6.03
N VAL A 25 5.31 9.08 -6.08
CA VAL A 25 5.39 8.08 -7.15
C VAL A 25 4.50 8.45 -8.34
N TRP A 26 3.51 9.32 -8.14
CA TRP A 26 2.52 9.64 -9.16
C TRP A 26 2.95 10.84 -10.02
N ASP A 27 3.46 10.55 -11.22
CA ASP A 27 3.64 11.58 -12.26
C ASP A 27 2.74 11.31 -13.48
N ARG A 28 2.02 10.18 -13.56
CA ARG A 28 1.12 9.87 -14.69
C ARG A 28 -0.19 9.18 -14.30
N TRP A 29 -1.28 9.62 -14.92
CA TRP A 29 -2.64 9.09 -14.76
C TRP A 29 -3.01 7.99 -15.77
N ASP A 30 -2.10 7.63 -16.68
CA ASP A 30 -2.35 6.74 -17.82
C ASP A 30 -2.04 5.26 -17.55
N ARG A 31 -1.55 4.92 -16.35
CA ARG A 31 -1.15 3.55 -16.00
C ARG A 31 -1.25 3.28 -14.50
N TYR A 32 -1.30 2.00 -14.17
CA TYR A 32 -1.09 1.52 -12.81
C TYR A 32 0.40 1.26 -12.54
N GLY A 33 0.79 1.38 -11.27
CA GLY A 33 2.07 0.89 -10.77
C GLY A 33 3.22 1.91 -10.72
N LEU A 34 4.33 1.42 -10.19
CA LEU A 34 5.61 2.09 -10.04
C LEU A 34 6.47 1.94 -11.31
N LEU A 35 7.35 2.91 -11.52
CA LEU A 35 8.50 2.81 -12.39
C LEU A 35 9.60 1.92 -11.80
N PRO A 36 10.44 1.30 -12.63
CA PRO A 36 11.63 0.57 -12.16
C PRO A 36 12.52 1.41 -11.24
N GLU A 37 12.75 2.68 -11.57
CA GLU A 37 13.60 3.58 -10.77
C GLU A 37 12.98 3.86 -9.39
N GLN A 38 11.65 3.88 -9.31
CA GLN A 38 10.93 4.07 -8.04
C GLN A 38 11.04 2.82 -7.17
N ILE A 39 10.98 1.61 -7.76
CA ILE A 39 11.20 0.35 -7.05
C ILE A 39 12.60 0.28 -6.47
N GLU A 40 13.63 0.61 -7.25
CA GLU A 40 15.01 0.66 -6.76
C GLU A 40 15.15 1.68 -5.64
N LYS A 41 14.48 2.84 -5.77
CA LYS A 41 14.50 3.83 -4.70
C LYS A 41 13.85 3.34 -3.41
N LEU A 42 12.77 2.56 -3.49
CA LEU A 42 12.14 1.96 -2.32
C LEU A 42 13.08 0.97 -1.61
N LYS A 43 13.84 0.17 -2.35
CA LYS A 43 14.83 -0.76 -1.78
C LYS A 43 15.94 -0.05 -1.00
N GLU A 44 16.35 1.14 -1.44
CA GLU A 44 17.38 1.94 -0.75
C GLU A 44 16.88 2.58 0.56
N LEU A 45 15.58 2.87 0.67
CA LEU A 45 15.04 3.74 1.72
C LEU A 45 14.54 3.00 2.97
N ALA A 46 14.10 1.75 2.81
CA ALA A 46 13.64 0.91 3.91
C ALA A 46 13.64 -0.58 3.54
N ASP A 47 13.85 -1.42 4.55
CA ASP A 47 13.79 -2.88 4.41
C ASP A 47 12.35 -3.40 4.30
N ARG A 48 11.35 -2.64 4.79
CA ARG A 48 9.94 -3.02 4.80
C ARG A 48 9.01 -1.83 4.64
N TRP A 49 7.91 -2.04 3.91
CA TRP A 49 6.91 -1.03 3.61
C TRP A 49 5.49 -1.40 4.07
N THR A 50 4.64 -0.40 4.25
CA THR A 50 3.19 -0.59 4.46
C THR A 50 2.46 0.06 3.30
N LEU A 51 1.74 -0.76 2.53
CA LEU A 51 0.95 -0.36 1.38
C LEU A 51 -0.46 0.05 1.79
N VAL A 52 -0.85 1.25 1.38
CA VAL A 52 -2.17 1.86 1.63
C VAL A 52 -2.62 2.66 0.41
N GLY A 53 -3.92 2.90 0.23
CA GLY A 53 -4.45 3.70 -0.87
C GLY A 53 -5.74 3.20 -1.50
N MET A 54 -6.00 3.64 -2.73
CA MET A 54 -7.22 3.37 -3.49
C MET A 54 -6.89 3.36 -5.00
N ASP A 55 -7.46 2.49 -5.83
CA ASP A 55 -8.40 1.39 -5.52
C ASP A 55 -7.69 0.09 -5.09
N ALA A 56 -8.24 -0.61 -4.11
CA ALA A 56 -7.70 -1.86 -3.54
C ALA A 56 -7.47 -2.94 -4.61
N ASP A 57 -8.41 -3.02 -5.54
CA ASP A 57 -8.52 -4.00 -6.62
C ASP A 57 -7.87 -3.53 -7.93
N ALA A 58 -7.28 -2.33 -7.95
CA ALA A 58 -6.54 -1.81 -9.09
C ALA A 58 -5.17 -1.28 -8.69
N CYS A 59 -5.05 0.02 -8.35
CA CYS A 59 -3.77 0.67 -8.05
C CYS A 59 -3.00 -0.02 -6.91
N VAL A 60 -3.69 -0.37 -5.83
CA VAL A 60 -3.06 -0.99 -4.65
C VAL A 60 -2.59 -2.40 -5.01
N ALA A 61 -3.45 -3.22 -5.61
CA ALA A 61 -3.08 -4.56 -6.07
C ALA A 61 -1.90 -4.53 -7.05
N ALA A 62 -1.94 -3.66 -8.06
CA ALA A 62 -0.89 -3.55 -9.07
C ALA A 62 0.48 -3.23 -8.44
N ILE A 63 0.52 -2.29 -7.49
CA ILE A 63 1.76 -1.98 -6.78
C ILE A 63 2.19 -3.14 -5.89
N GLY A 64 1.27 -3.78 -5.19
CA GLY A 64 1.57 -4.98 -4.39
C GLY A 64 2.24 -6.07 -5.21
N PHE A 65 1.75 -6.36 -6.42
CA PHE A 65 2.39 -7.31 -7.33
C PHE A 65 3.78 -6.88 -7.77
N GLN A 66 3.98 -5.60 -8.10
CA GLN A 66 5.31 -5.11 -8.50
C GLN A 66 6.32 -5.16 -7.35
N LEU A 67 5.92 -4.84 -6.12
CA LEU A 67 6.77 -4.97 -4.94
C LEU A 67 7.12 -6.43 -4.68
N TRP A 68 6.12 -7.32 -4.81
CA TRP A 68 6.31 -8.76 -4.69
C TRP A 68 7.31 -9.31 -5.71
N ASP A 69 7.11 -9.00 -6.99
CA ASP A 69 7.98 -9.44 -8.09
C ASP A 69 9.41 -8.89 -7.95
N ALA A 70 9.55 -7.69 -7.38
CA ALA A 70 10.84 -7.05 -7.12
C ALA A 70 11.52 -7.53 -5.82
N GLY A 71 10.89 -8.42 -5.04
CA GLY A 71 11.41 -8.92 -3.77
C GLY A 71 11.45 -7.87 -2.66
N VAL A 72 10.62 -6.83 -2.74
CA VAL A 72 10.50 -5.80 -1.70
C VAL A 72 9.54 -6.29 -0.62
N ASP A 73 9.96 -6.27 0.65
CA ASP A 73 9.08 -6.67 1.75
C ASP A 73 8.03 -5.59 2.02
N PHE A 74 6.77 -6.00 2.16
CA PHE A 74 5.68 -5.10 2.48
C PHE A 74 4.57 -5.77 3.31
N THR A 75 3.62 -4.94 3.72
CA THR A 75 2.32 -5.33 4.28
C THR A 75 1.25 -4.47 3.67
N VAL A 76 -0.01 -4.88 3.77
CA VAL A 76 -1.15 -4.04 3.41
C VAL A 76 -1.91 -3.70 4.69
N ASP A 77 -2.11 -2.41 4.96
CA ASP A 77 -2.99 -1.97 6.05
C ASP A 77 -4.40 -1.83 5.50
N GLU A 78 -5.22 -2.84 5.75
CA GLU A 78 -6.58 -2.92 5.21
C GLU A 78 -7.47 -1.75 5.68
N ARG A 79 -7.18 -1.13 6.83
CA ARG A 79 -7.97 0.00 7.36
C ARG A 79 -7.77 1.26 6.54
N LEU A 80 -6.65 1.36 5.84
CA LEU A 80 -6.24 2.49 5.03
C LEU A 80 -6.33 2.20 3.53
N VAL A 81 -6.99 1.10 3.16
CA VAL A 81 -7.26 0.71 1.78
C VAL A 81 -8.76 0.80 1.49
N GLY A 82 -9.10 1.40 0.35
CA GLY A 82 -10.47 1.54 -0.14
C GLY A 82 -10.60 1.24 -1.63
N SER A 83 -11.84 1.12 -2.10
CA SER A 83 -12.18 1.05 -3.53
C SER A 83 -13.38 1.92 -3.85
N SER A 84 -13.33 2.59 -4.99
CA SER A 84 -14.35 3.50 -5.53
C SER A 84 -15.67 2.79 -5.83
N GLY A 85 -15.65 1.51 -6.21
CA GLY A 85 -16.87 0.69 -6.34
C GLY A 85 -17.38 0.07 -5.03
N GLY A 86 -16.85 0.50 -3.88
CA GLY A 86 -17.39 0.21 -2.57
C GLY A 86 -16.78 -1.00 -1.85
N PRO A 87 -17.33 -1.36 -0.67
CA PRO A 87 -16.71 -2.33 0.23
C PRO A 87 -16.52 -3.73 -0.37
N ALA A 88 -17.48 -4.22 -1.16
CA ALA A 88 -17.38 -5.55 -1.78
C ALA A 88 -16.19 -5.65 -2.76
N GLN A 89 -15.92 -4.58 -3.49
CA GLN A 89 -14.80 -4.50 -4.44
C GLN A 89 -13.46 -4.33 -3.71
N ARG A 90 -13.43 -3.51 -2.66
CA ARG A 90 -12.29 -3.42 -1.73
C ARG A 90 -11.91 -4.80 -1.19
N ASP A 91 -12.89 -5.53 -0.65
CA ASP A 91 -12.69 -6.83 -0.03
C ASP A 91 -12.24 -7.89 -1.04
N ALA A 92 -12.74 -7.82 -2.28
CA ALA A 92 -12.28 -8.69 -3.36
C ALA A 92 -10.78 -8.46 -3.66
N GLY A 93 -10.35 -7.19 -3.77
CA GLY A 93 -8.94 -6.83 -3.96
C GLY A 93 -8.05 -7.32 -2.81
N LEU A 94 -8.45 -7.06 -1.56
CA LEU A 94 -7.72 -7.52 -0.37
C LEU A 94 -7.61 -9.06 -0.32
N ARG A 95 -8.68 -9.80 -0.64
CA ARG A 95 -8.66 -11.27 -0.69
C ARG A 95 -7.71 -11.81 -1.75
N VAL A 96 -7.61 -11.17 -2.90
CA VAL A 96 -6.64 -11.56 -3.94
C VAL A 96 -5.22 -11.35 -3.42
N MET A 97 -4.90 -10.16 -2.89
CA MET A 97 -3.57 -9.86 -2.37
C MET A 97 -3.16 -10.80 -1.23
N ALA A 98 -4.06 -11.06 -0.27
CA ALA A 98 -3.80 -11.98 0.84
C ALA A 98 -3.45 -13.41 0.36
N ARG A 99 -4.15 -13.91 -0.67
CA ARG A 99 -3.88 -15.24 -1.25
C ARG A 99 -2.54 -15.32 -1.96
N GLN A 100 -2.13 -14.26 -2.66
CA GLN A 100 -0.91 -14.26 -3.47
C GLN A 100 0.33 -14.06 -2.63
N PHE A 101 0.32 -13.05 -1.76
CA PHE A 101 1.53 -12.62 -1.09
C PHE A 101 1.79 -13.38 0.21
N LYS A 102 0.77 -14.05 0.78
CA LYS A 102 0.80 -14.56 2.17
C LYS A 102 1.26 -13.50 3.18
N GLN A 103 1.24 -12.24 2.76
CA GLN A 103 1.65 -11.11 3.55
C GLN A 103 0.49 -10.72 4.43
N ARG A 104 0.89 -10.38 5.64
CA ARG A 104 0.03 -10.22 6.79
C ARG A 104 -0.77 -8.94 6.57
N LEU A 105 -2.07 -9.07 6.29
CA LEU A 105 -2.97 -7.93 6.39
C LEU A 105 -2.91 -7.50 7.86
N VAL A 106 -2.39 -6.29 8.09
CA VAL A 106 -2.24 -5.77 9.45
C VAL A 106 -3.52 -5.04 9.81
N GLY A 107 -4.27 -5.63 10.73
CA GLY A 107 -5.45 -5.03 11.35
C GLY A 107 -5.07 -4.08 12.49
N GLY A 108 -6.12 -3.53 13.12
CA GLY A 108 -6.12 -2.57 14.25
C GLY A 108 -4.93 -2.60 15.19
N ASP A 109 -4.52 -3.81 15.57
CA ASP A 109 -3.85 -4.04 16.85
C ASP A 109 -2.47 -4.68 16.68
N GLY A 110 -1.91 -4.66 15.47
CA GLY A 110 -0.60 -5.27 15.18
C GLY A 110 -0.63 -6.80 15.16
N GLU A 111 -1.79 -7.42 15.35
CA GLU A 111 -1.97 -8.83 15.10
C GLU A 111 -2.16 -9.11 13.62
N ILE A 112 -1.50 -10.19 13.24
CA ILE A 112 -1.42 -10.71 11.89
C ILE A 112 -2.63 -11.61 11.73
N SER A 113 -3.54 -11.22 10.84
CA SER A 113 -4.65 -12.09 10.41
C SER A 113 -4.21 -13.14 9.39
#